data_AF-A0A8J3HP13-F1
#
_entry.id   AF-A0A8J3HP13-F1
#
_cell.length_a   1.000
_cell.length_b   1.000
_cell.length_c   1.000
_cell.angle_alpha   90.00
_cell.angle_beta   90.00
_cell.angle_gamma   90.00
#
_symmetry.space_group_name_H-M   'P 1'
#
loop_
_entity.id
_entity.type
_entity.pdbx_description
1 polymer ?
#
loop_
_entity_poly.entity_id
_entity_poly.type
_entity_poly.pdbx_seq_one_letter_code
_entity_poly.pdbx_strand_id
1 'polypeptide(L)'
;MQDLRLNGVVITLQAVVEVPNVQGTPVPWPVAPLAPLSWLVLNGECVSDQVGLFVAALVVHVERPAGAGPAETVDALLAEESLIVSGGLRVMDTDTGMAVTPGCCSGLEDWRHWSELLSGESPWMGHDPAPRVEFLDDRLRVWQDDHLTAVRQQAEAHVDLPQSIVPTLLDEVQRDLVDFLGALDAWSRRIVPDSRAQALARAVDRSLAVSGPLALPGGRG
;
A
#
# COMPACT_ATOMS: atom_id res chain seq x y z
N MET A 1 3.27 1.97 19.34
CA MET A 1 2.55 0.81 18.79
C MET A 1 1.69 0.24 19.90
N GLN A 2 0.39 0.56 19.92
CA GLN A 2 -0.55 -0.02 20.88
C GLN A 2 -1.46 -0.94 20.09
N ASP A 3 -1.17 -2.23 20.15
CA ASP A 3 -1.96 -3.28 19.51
C ASP A 3 -3.41 -3.20 20.01
N LEU A 4 -4.38 -3.02 19.10
CA LEU A 4 -5.79 -3.14 19.46
C LEU A 4 -6.12 -4.61 19.68
N ARG A 5 -6.18 -5.01 20.95
CA ARG A 5 -6.52 -6.36 21.37
C ARG A 5 -8.04 -6.50 21.53
N LEU A 6 -8.64 -7.38 20.74
CA LEU A 6 -9.93 -7.98 21.06
C LEU A 6 -9.69 -9.48 21.31
N ASN A 7 -9.95 -9.94 22.53
CA ASN A 7 -9.81 -11.35 22.96
C ASN A 7 -8.40 -11.97 22.83
N GLY A 8 -7.35 -11.17 22.69
CA GLY A 8 -5.97 -11.66 22.49
C GLY A 8 -5.50 -11.60 21.04
N VAL A 9 -6.43 -11.44 20.10
CA VAL A 9 -6.16 -11.30 18.66
C VAL A 9 -5.72 -9.89 18.34
N VAL A 10 -4.59 -9.77 17.66
CA VAL A 10 -4.08 -8.52 17.08
C VAL A 10 -4.28 -8.58 15.58
N ILE A 11 -5.26 -7.82 15.10
CA ILE A 11 -5.44 -7.58 13.66
C ILE A 11 -4.62 -6.34 13.30
N THR A 12 -3.88 -6.44 12.20
CA THR A 12 -3.15 -5.30 11.62
C THR A 12 -3.59 -5.04 10.20
N LEU A 13 -3.56 -3.78 9.80
CA LEU A 13 -3.78 -3.33 8.44
C LEU A 13 -2.52 -2.60 7.97
N GLN A 14 -1.95 -3.01 6.86
CA GLN A 14 -0.66 -2.51 6.40
C GLN A 14 -0.74 -2.02 4.97
N ALA A 15 -0.20 -0.83 4.70
CA ALA A 15 0.04 -0.37 3.35
C ALA A 15 1.17 -1.20 2.72
N VAL A 16 0.89 -1.81 1.57
CA VAL A 16 1.87 -2.62 0.84
C VAL A 16 1.90 -2.24 -0.63
N VAL A 17 3.07 -2.36 -1.23
CA VAL A 17 3.27 -2.31 -2.67
C VAL A 17 3.80 -3.64 -3.18
N GLU A 18 3.32 -4.06 -4.34
CA GLU A 18 3.82 -5.25 -5.02
C GLU A 18 5.24 -4.97 -5.51
N VAL A 19 6.16 -5.91 -5.25
CA VAL A 19 7.53 -5.81 -5.73
C VAL A 19 7.54 -6.09 -7.23
N PRO A 20 7.86 -5.09 -8.07
CA PRO A 20 7.81 -5.26 -9.51
C PRO A 20 8.87 -6.25 -9.98
N ASN A 21 8.61 -6.88 -11.12
CA ASN A 21 9.68 -7.57 -11.83
C ASN A 21 10.61 -6.54 -12.49
N VAL A 22 11.67 -6.15 -11.78
CA VAL A 22 12.66 -5.19 -12.27
C VAL A 22 13.62 -5.77 -13.31
N GLN A 23 13.52 -7.06 -13.66
CA GLN A 23 14.30 -7.68 -14.74
C GLN A 23 13.82 -7.13 -16.11
N GLY A 24 14.26 -5.92 -16.45
CA GLY A 24 13.88 -5.23 -17.70
C GLY A 24 13.76 -3.72 -17.56
N THR A 25 13.58 -3.21 -16.35
CA THR A 25 13.37 -1.78 -16.07
C THR A 25 14.49 -1.28 -15.15
N PRO A 26 15.71 -1.00 -15.67
CA PRO A 26 16.84 -0.60 -14.84
C PRO A 26 16.58 0.76 -14.20
N VAL A 27 16.66 0.85 -12.88
CA VAL A 27 16.56 2.11 -12.13
C VAL A 27 17.96 2.61 -11.72
N PRO A 28 18.18 3.92 -11.63
CA PRO A 28 19.51 4.50 -11.44
C PRO A 28 19.92 4.62 -9.95
N TRP A 29 19.36 3.79 -9.08
CA TRP A 29 19.64 3.74 -7.65
C TRP A 29 19.55 2.30 -7.11
N PRO A 30 20.15 2.01 -5.93
CA PRO A 30 20.00 0.73 -5.26
C PRO A 30 18.55 0.44 -4.88
N VAL A 31 18.13 -0.83 -5.00
CA VAL A 31 16.83 -1.33 -4.58
C VAL A 31 16.99 -2.57 -3.72
N ALA A 32 16.08 -2.76 -2.76
CA ALA A 32 16.10 -3.92 -1.88
C ALA A 32 15.89 -5.21 -2.71
N PRO A 33 16.61 -6.31 -2.39
CA PRO A 33 16.56 -7.55 -3.16
C PRO A 33 15.35 -8.42 -2.78
N LEU A 34 14.14 -7.82 -2.79
CA LEU A 34 12.90 -8.57 -2.56
C LEU A 34 12.51 -9.36 -3.81
N ALA A 35 11.86 -10.50 -3.61
CA ALA A 35 11.40 -11.34 -4.72
C ALA A 35 10.29 -10.62 -5.51
N PRO A 36 10.26 -10.70 -6.84
CA PRO A 36 9.13 -10.22 -7.63
C PRO A 36 7.80 -10.83 -7.15
N LEU A 37 6.72 -10.05 -7.21
CA LEU A 37 5.37 -10.44 -6.72
C LEU A 37 5.28 -10.66 -5.20
N SER A 38 6.34 -10.36 -4.45
CA SER A 38 6.25 -10.23 -2.99
C SER A 38 5.76 -8.84 -2.59
N TRP A 39 5.61 -8.60 -1.28
CA TRP A 39 5.07 -7.36 -0.75
C TRP A 39 6.13 -6.58 0.02
N LEU A 40 6.31 -5.31 -0.34
CA LEU A 40 7.02 -4.33 0.47
C LEU A 40 6.00 -3.60 1.36
N VAL A 41 6.19 -3.66 2.68
CA VAL A 41 5.40 -2.87 3.64
C VAL A 41 5.94 -1.44 3.70
N LEU A 42 5.06 -0.46 3.61
CA LEU A 42 5.41 0.96 3.69
C LEU A 42 5.16 1.50 5.10
N ASN A 43 6.23 1.92 5.77
CA ASN A 43 6.19 2.58 7.08
C ASN A 43 7.48 3.39 7.30
N GLY A 44 7.59 4.04 8.46
CA GLY A 44 8.76 4.83 8.85
C GLY A 44 10.07 4.06 9.03
N GLU A 45 10.04 2.74 9.10
CA GLU A 45 11.23 1.89 9.27
C GLU A 45 11.89 1.51 7.94
N CYS A 46 11.27 1.89 6.82
CA CYS A 46 11.79 1.62 5.48
C CYS A 46 13.21 2.18 5.30
N VAL A 47 14.16 1.29 5.01
CA VAL A 47 15.55 1.67 4.72
C VAL A 47 15.70 2.21 3.30
N SER A 48 16.84 2.86 3.02
CA SER A 48 17.13 3.52 1.74
C SER A 48 16.80 2.67 0.50
N ASP A 49 17.17 1.40 0.52
CA ASP A 49 16.97 0.51 -0.63
C ASP A 49 15.51 0.05 -0.78
N GLN A 50 14.75 0.00 0.33
CA GLN A 50 13.31 -0.25 0.29
C GLN A 50 12.54 0.96 -0.25
N VAL A 51 12.94 2.17 0.15
CA VAL A 51 12.40 3.40 -0.44
C VAL A 51 12.73 3.46 -1.94
N GLY A 52 13.97 3.13 -2.32
CA GLY A 52 14.36 3.02 -3.73
C GLY A 52 13.53 2.00 -4.50
N LEU A 53 13.17 0.88 -3.87
CA LEU A 53 12.29 -0.14 -4.47
C LEU A 53 10.86 0.37 -4.66
N PHE A 54 10.31 1.13 -3.72
CA PHE A 54 9.02 1.80 -3.88
C PHE A 54 9.03 2.76 -5.08
N VAL A 55 10.06 3.60 -5.21
CA VAL A 55 10.16 4.51 -6.36
C VAL A 55 10.37 3.74 -7.66
N ALA A 56 11.06 2.59 -7.63
CA ALA A 56 11.15 1.71 -8.78
C ALA A 56 9.78 1.12 -9.20
N ALA A 57 8.90 0.80 -8.24
CA ALA A 57 7.54 0.34 -8.52
C ALA A 57 6.71 1.41 -9.22
N LEU A 58 6.82 2.67 -8.80
CA LEU A 58 6.19 3.80 -9.50
C LEU A 58 6.69 3.94 -10.95
N VAL A 59 8.01 3.79 -11.15
CA VAL A 59 8.65 3.96 -12.46
C VAL A 59 8.18 2.92 -13.49
N VAL A 60 7.70 1.76 -13.07
CA VAL A 60 7.16 0.74 -14.00
C VAL A 60 5.94 1.25 -14.77
N HIS A 61 5.21 2.21 -14.21
CA HIS A 61 4.00 2.77 -14.82
C HIS A 61 4.27 4.04 -15.66
N VAL A 62 5.54 4.45 -15.82
CA VAL A 62 5.90 5.72 -16.47
C VAL A 62 6.84 5.49 -17.65
N GLU A 63 6.56 6.18 -18.75
CA GLU A 63 7.46 6.20 -19.91
C GLU A 63 8.68 7.08 -19.63
N ARG A 64 9.87 6.55 -19.93
CA ARG A 64 11.13 7.29 -19.74
C ARG A 64 12.18 6.89 -20.77
N PRO A 65 13.16 7.76 -21.05
CA PRO A 65 14.30 7.40 -21.88
C PRO A 65 15.07 6.21 -21.32
N ALA A 66 15.57 5.36 -22.21
CA ALA A 66 16.48 4.28 -21.85
C ALA A 66 17.75 4.85 -21.21
N GLY A 67 18.11 4.34 -20.03
CA GLY A 67 19.30 4.82 -19.29
C GLY A 67 19.13 6.17 -18.62
N ALA A 68 17.90 6.68 -18.45
CA ALA A 68 17.63 7.87 -17.66
C ALA A 68 18.31 7.80 -16.28
N GLY A 69 19.04 8.85 -15.93
CA GLY A 69 19.62 9.02 -14.60
C GLY A 69 18.56 9.39 -13.56
N PRO A 70 18.97 9.60 -12.30
CA PRO A 70 18.02 9.80 -11.22
C PRO A 70 17.13 11.04 -11.39
N ALA A 71 17.71 12.16 -11.83
CA ALA A 71 16.97 13.40 -12.03
C ALA A 71 15.94 13.26 -13.17
N GLU A 72 16.31 12.67 -14.30
CA GLU A 72 15.40 12.47 -15.43
C GLU A 72 14.29 11.47 -15.09
N THR A 73 14.59 10.45 -14.29
CA THR A 73 13.58 9.49 -13.82
C THR A 73 12.58 10.16 -12.88
N VAL A 74 13.04 11.04 -11.98
CA VAL A 74 12.14 11.82 -11.11
C VAL A 74 11.34 12.85 -11.92
N ASP A 75 11.94 13.50 -12.91
CA ASP A 75 11.23 14.44 -13.78
C ASP A 75 10.11 13.75 -14.57
N ALA A 76 10.31 12.50 -15.00
CA ALA A 76 9.26 11.71 -15.64
C ALA A 76 8.10 11.39 -14.67
N LEU A 77 8.38 10.97 -13.44
CA LEU A 77 7.35 10.77 -12.40
C LEU A 77 6.57 12.07 -12.11
N LEU A 78 7.26 13.22 -12.08
CA LEU A 78 6.64 14.51 -11.81
C LEU A 78 5.81 15.06 -12.98
N ALA A 79 5.97 14.50 -14.18
CA ALA A 79 5.16 14.85 -15.34
C ALA A 79 3.79 14.16 -15.32
N GLU A 80 3.63 13.08 -14.56
CA GLU A 80 2.36 12.39 -14.39
C GLU A 80 1.37 13.22 -13.57
N GLU A 81 0.11 13.21 -13.99
CA GLU A 81 -0.97 13.85 -13.23
C GLU A 81 -1.26 13.12 -11.92
N SER A 82 -1.16 11.79 -11.95
CA SER A 82 -1.29 10.93 -10.76
C SER A 82 -0.31 9.77 -10.83
N LEU A 83 0.32 9.48 -9.70
CA LEU A 83 1.19 8.35 -9.48
C LEU A 83 0.35 7.14 -9.05
N ILE A 84 0.45 6.05 -9.81
CA ILE A 84 -0.21 4.77 -9.55
C ILE A 84 0.85 3.73 -9.20
N VAL A 85 0.54 2.85 -8.24
CA VAL A 85 1.42 1.73 -7.88
C VAL A 85 0.60 0.52 -7.47
N SER A 86 0.89 -0.64 -8.08
CA SER A 86 0.30 -1.93 -7.68
C SER A 86 0.52 -2.18 -6.19
N GLY A 87 -0.57 -2.42 -5.46
CA GLY A 87 -0.53 -2.42 -4.00
C GLY A 87 -1.91 -2.32 -3.37
N GLY A 88 -1.95 -1.85 -2.12
CA GLY A 88 -3.18 -1.65 -1.38
C GLY A 88 -2.99 -1.93 0.10
N LEU A 89 -4.05 -2.38 0.76
CA LEU A 89 -4.00 -2.75 2.17
C LEU A 89 -3.98 -4.27 2.35
N ARG A 90 -3.02 -4.74 3.14
CA ARG A 90 -2.92 -6.12 3.60
C ARG A 90 -3.51 -6.23 4.99
N VAL A 91 -4.50 -7.10 5.17
CA VAL A 91 -5.04 -7.46 6.48
C VAL A 91 -4.26 -8.65 7.01
N MET A 92 -3.84 -8.60 8.27
CA MET A 92 -3.20 -9.73 8.93
C MET A 92 -3.85 -10.00 10.28
N ASP A 93 -4.10 -11.28 10.54
CA ASP A 93 -4.33 -11.80 11.88
C ASP A 93 -2.99 -12.34 12.40
N THR A 94 -2.40 -11.67 13.38
CA THR A 94 -1.08 -12.06 13.88
C THR A 94 -1.12 -13.32 14.75
N ASP A 95 -2.29 -13.70 15.26
CA ASP A 95 -2.44 -14.89 16.09
C ASP A 95 -2.45 -16.15 15.23
N THR A 96 -3.20 -16.12 14.12
CA THR A 96 -3.26 -17.23 13.18
C THR A 96 -2.16 -17.18 12.12
N GLY A 97 -1.53 -16.02 11.92
CA GLY A 97 -0.60 -15.76 10.83
C GLY A 97 -1.28 -15.63 9.46
N MET A 98 -2.63 -15.60 9.44
CA MET A 98 -3.39 -15.46 8.20
C MET A 98 -3.25 -14.03 7.67
N ALA A 99 -3.07 -13.91 6.36
CA ALA A 99 -2.99 -12.62 5.68
C ALA A 99 -3.89 -12.63 4.45
N VAL A 100 -4.61 -11.53 4.25
CA VAL A 100 -5.31 -11.22 3.00
C VAL A 100 -4.57 -10.08 2.33
N THR A 101 -4.08 -10.32 1.11
CA THR A 101 -3.27 -9.37 0.35
C THR A 101 -4.10 -8.66 -0.72
N PRO A 102 -3.65 -7.49 -1.20
CA PRO A 102 -4.34 -6.80 -2.30
C PRO A 102 -4.44 -7.65 -3.58
N GLY A 103 -5.43 -7.35 -4.42
CA GLY A 103 -5.61 -7.99 -5.72
C GLY A 103 -4.61 -7.48 -6.77
N CYS A 104 -4.49 -8.17 -7.90
CA CYS A 104 -3.50 -7.83 -8.93
C CYS A 104 -3.74 -6.49 -9.65
N CYS A 105 -4.96 -5.95 -9.57
CA CYS A 105 -5.33 -4.66 -10.14
C CYS A 105 -5.66 -3.60 -9.08
N SER A 106 -5.43 -3.87 -7.80
CA SER A 106 -5.56 -2.83 -6.78
C SER A 106 -4.32 -1.95 -6.75
N GLY A 107 -4.55 -0.66 -6.60
CA GLY A 107 -3.50 0.32 -6.40
C GLY A 107 -3.46 0.77 -4.94
N LEU A 108 -2.28 1.19 -4.49
CA LEU A 108 -2.16 1.77 -3.15
C LEU A 108 -2.94 3.09 -3.05
N GLU A 109 -3.12 3.82 -4.14
CA GLU A 109 -3.89 5.07 -4.19
C GLU A 109 -5.34 4.94 -3.69
N ASP A 110 -5.91 3.73 -3.76
CA ASP A 110 -7.27 3.41 -3.34
C ASP A 110 -7.40 3.06 -1.85
N TRP A 111 -6.31 3.12 -1.06
CA TRP A 111 -6.32 2.66 0.34
C TRP A 111 -7.41 3.31 1.20
N ARG A 112 -7.78 4.56 0.90
CA ARG A 112 -8.83 5.31 1.61
C ARG A 112 -10.23 4.74 1.40
N HIS A 113 -10.47 4.01 0.30
CA HIS A 113 -11.76 3.38 0.03
C HIS A 113 -12.13 2.37 1.12
N TRP A 114 -11.19 1.84 1.89
CA TRP A 114 -11.50 1.01 3.07
C TRP A 114 -12.37 1.71 4.11
N SER A 115 -12.50 3.04 4.09
CA SER A 115 -13.49 3.77 4.91
C SER A 115 -14.95 3.48 4.52
N GLU A 116 -15.22 3.05 3.28
CA GLU A 116 -16.54 2.65 2.77
C GLU A 116 -17.13 1.46 3.54
N LEU A 117 -16.26 0.64 4.14
CA LEU A 117 -16.66 -0.45 5.04
C LEU A 117 -17.52 0.05 6.20
N LEU A 118 -17.35 1.31 6.63
CA LEU A 118 -18.12 1.91 7.72
C LEU A 118 -19.55 2.28 7.30
N SER A 119 -19.80 2.44 6.00
CA SER A 119 -21.13 2.64 5.42
C SER A 119 -21.79 1.34 4.94
N GLY A 120 -21.14 0.19 5.12
CA GLY A 120 -21.63 -1.10 4.63
C GLY A 120 -21.35 -1.32 3.13
N GLU A 121 -20.42 -0.57 2.56
CA GLU A 121 -20.00 -0.67 1.16
C GLU A 121 -18.63 -1.34 1.09
N SER A 122 -18.40 -2.18 0.07
CA SER A 122 -17.12 -2.85 -0.13
C SER A 122 -16.18 -1.98 -0.95
N PRO A 123 -14.94 -1.74 -0.51
CA PRO A 123 -13.97 -0.99 -1.29
C PRO A 123 -13.60 -1.74 -2.57
N TRP A 124 -13.07 -1.00 -3.54
CA TRP A 124 -12.43 -1.60 -4.70
C TRP A 124 -11.22 -2.44 -4.26
N MET A 125 -11.24 -3.75 -4.56
CA MET A 125 -10.16 -4.69 -4.23
C MET A 125 -9.46 -5.24 -5.48
N GLY A 126 -9.69 -4.62 -6.64
CA GLY A 126 -9.21 -5.08 -7.94
C GLY A 126 -10.29 -5.78 -8.77
N HIS A 127 -9.92 -6.16 -10.00
CA HIS A 127 -10.80 -6.93 -10.88
C HIS A 127 -10.86 -8.39 -10.45
N ASP A 128 -12.01 -9.01 -10.64
CA ASP A 128 -12.19 -10.45 -10.46
C ASP A 128 -11.12 -11.22 -11.29
N PRO A 129 -10.38 -12.15 -10.68
CA PRO A 129 -10.53 -12.65 -9.32
C PRO A 129 -9.86 -11.72 -8.28
N ALA A 130 -10.58 -11.40 -7.19
CA ALA A 130 -10.16 -10.39 -6.20
C ALA A 130 -10.60 -10.74 -4.77
N PRO A 131 -9.87 -10.25 -3.74
CA PRO A 131 -10.33 -10.31 -2.37
C PRO A 131 -11.73 -9.70 -2.23
N ARG A 132 -12.53 -10.23 -1.32
CA ARG A 132 -13.90 -9.74 -1.07
C ARG A 132 -14.15 -9.52 0.41
N VAL A 133 -15.02 -8.57 0.71
CA VAL A 133 -15.52 -8.36 2.07
C VAL A 133 -16.95 -8.84 2.19
N GLU A 134 -17.20 -9.66 3.19
CA GLU A 134 -18.51 -10.10 3.61
C GLU A 134 -18.87 -9.39 4.92
N PHE A 135 -20.05 -8.75 4.93
CA PHE A 135 -20.60 -8.09 6.11
C PHE A 135 -21.39 -9.10 6.93
N LEU A 136 -20.92 -9.35 8.15
CA LEU A 136 -21.61 -10.13 9.16
C LEU A 136 -22.09 -9.16 10.26
N ASP A 137 -23.02 -9.59 11.12
CA ASP A 137 -23.74 -8.72 12.07
C ASP A 137 -22.86 -7.66 12.77
N ASP A 138 -21.75 -8.07 13.38
CA ASP A 138 -20.83 -7.20 14.12
C ASP A 138 -19.37 -7.22 13.61
N ARG A 139 -19.14 -7.94 12.51
CA ARG A 139 -17.79 -8.20 11.99
C ARG A 139 -17.76 -8.18 10.47
N LEU A 140 -16.58 -7.86 9.96
CA LEU A 140 -16.23 -8.00 8.57
C LEU A 140 -15.43 -9.28 8.41
N ARG A 141 -15.72 -10.03 7.36
CA ARG A 141 -14.88 -11.14 6.92
C ARG A 141 -14.23 -10.77 5.60
N VAL A 142 -12.91 -10.65 5.60
CA VAL A 142 -12.13 -10.37 4.40
C VAL A 142 -11.61 -11.69 3.87
N TRP A 143 -12.02 -12.08 2.68
CA TRP A 143 -11.62 -13.33 2.03
C TRP A 143 -10.47 -13.07 1.07
N GLN A 144 -9.46 -13.94 1.08
CA GLN A 144 -8.45 -14.01 0.04
C GLN A 144 -9.04 -14.58 -1.25
N ASP A 145 -8.55 -14.09 -2.38
CA ASP A 145 -8.89 -14.63 -3.70
C ASP A 145 -8.40 -16.08 -3.91
N ASP A 146 -9.18 -16.91 -4.61
CA ASP A 146 -9.05 -18.38 -4.65
C ASP A 146 -8.26 -18.95 -5.84
N HIS A 147 -7.84 -18.14 -6.83
CA HIS A 147 -7.31 -18.67 -8.09
C HIS A 147 -5.78 -18.86 -8.17
N LEU A 148 -4.98 -18.30 -7.25
CA LEU A 148 -3.52 -18.51 -7.29
C LEU A 148 -3.08 -19.86 -6.70
N THR A 149 -4.02 -20.66 -6.19
CA THR A 149 -3.71 -21.87 -5.46
C THR A 149 -4.48 -23.04 -6.03
N ALA A 150 -3.83 -23.82 -6.90
CA ALA A 150 -4.34 -25.08 -7.45
C ALA A 150 -4.62 -26.17 -6.38
N VAL A 151 -4.62 -25.81 -5.10
CA VAL A 151 -5.00 -26.65 -3.98
C VAL A 151 -6.31 -26.10 -3.43
N ARG A 152 -7.40 -26.85 -3.62
CA ARG A 152 -8.77 -26.62 -3.12
C ARG A 152 -8.91 -26.33 -1.61
N GLN A 153 -7.82 -26.21 -0.85
CA GLN A 153 -7.81 -25.95 0.59
C GLN A 153 -7.64 -24.47 0.96
N GLN A 154 -7.39 -23.57 -0.01
CA GLN A 154 -7.31 -22.11 0.22
C GLN A 154 -8.60 -21.34 -0.11
N ALA A 155 -9.65 -22.03 -0.55
CA ALA A 155 -10.99 -21.47 -0.72
C ALA A 155 -11.63 -20.93 0.59
N GLU A 156 -10.95 -21.11 1.73
CA GLU A 156 -11.38 -20.66 3.05
C GLU A 156 -10.45 -19.63 3.71
N ALA A 157 -9.40 -19.14 3.04
CA ALA A 157 -8.48 -18.17 3.64
C ALA A 157 -9.18 -16.82 3.85
N HIS A 158 -9.43 -16.46 5.11
CA HIS A 158 -10.07 -15.20 5.50
C HIS A 158 -9.52 -14.67 6.82
N VAL A 159 -9.70 -13.38 7.03
CA VAL A 159 -9.50 -12.72 8.32
C VAL A 159 -10.83 -12.10 8.76
N ASP A 160 -11.23 -12.42 9.99
CA ASP A 160 -12.37 -11.79 10.65
C ASP A 160 -11.89 -10.60 11.48
N LEU A 161 -12.53 -9.45 11.32
CA LEU A 161 -12.25 -8.26 12.12
C LEU A 161 -13.55 -7.52 12.50
N PRO A 162 -13.64 -6.97 13.71
CA PRO A 162 -14.78 -6.13 14.08
C PRO A 162 -14.84 -4.87 13.21
N GLN A 163 -16.03 -4.51 12.72
CA GLN A 163 -16.18 -3.29 11.92
C GLN A 163 -15.77 -2.03 12.72
N SER A 164 -15.93 -2.08 14.05
CA SER A 164 -15.60 -0.99 14.97
C SER A 164 -14.11 -0.64 15.06
N ILE A 165 -13.21 -1.54 14.68
CA ILE A 165 -11.76 -1.28 14.73
C ILE A 165 -11.20 -0.70 13.43
N VAL A 166 -11.97 -0.75 12.33
CA VAL A 166 -11.55 -0.22 11.01
C VAL A 166 -11.06 1.23 11.07
N PRO A 167 -11.71 2.18 11.79
CA PRO A 167 -11.21 3.54 11.87
C PRO A 167 -9.80 3.61 12.48
N THR A 168 -9.54 2.80 13.50
CA THR A 168 -8.23 2.79 14.16
C THR A 168 -7.16 2.16 13.28
N LEU A 169 -7.49 1.09 12.56
CA LEU A 169 -6.59 0.47 11.59
C LEU A 169 -6.23 1.44 10.45
N LEU A 170 -7.19 2.24 9.96
CA LEU A 170 -6.93 3.26 8.94
C LEU A 170 -6.08 4.43 9.46
N ASP A 171 -6.31 4.87 10.70
CA ASP A 171 -5.47 5.87 11.35
C ASP A 171 -4.01 5.38 11.48
N GLU A 172 -3.80 4.09 11.78
CA GLU A 172 -2.48 3.47 11.85
C GLU A 172 -1.81 3.41 10.47
N VAL A 173 -2.52 2.94 9.44
CA VAL A 173 -2.05 2.98 8.05
C VAL A 173 -1.65 4.39 7.63
N GLN A 174 -2.47 5.39 7.97
CA GLN A 174 -2.16 6.78 7.62
C GLN A 174 -0.87 7.25 8.29
N ARG A 175 -0.67 6.93 9.59
CA ARG A 175 0.57 7.28 10.30
C ARG A 175 1.79 6.61 9.67
N ASP A 176 1.69 5.32 9.34
CA ASP A 176 2.77 4.58 8.68
C ASP A 176 3.12 5.21 7.33
N LEU A 177 2.12 5.60 6.54
CA LEU A 177 2.34 6.29 5.26
C LEU A 177 2.94 7.69 5.44
N VAL A 178 2.53 8.45 6.46
CA VAL A 178 3.14 9.76 6.78
C VAL A 178 4.61 9.59 7.16
N ASP A 179 4.92 8.61 7.99
CA ASP A 179 6.30 8.33 8.39
C ASP A 179 7.13 7.84 7.19
N PHE A 180 6.53 7.04 6.30
CA PHE A 180 7.14 6.64 5.03
C PHE A 180 7.42 7.84 4.12
N LEU A 181 6.54 8.84 4.02
CA LEU A 181 6.82 10.08 3.28
C LEU A 181 8.05 10.81 3.83
N GLY A 182 8.26 10.77 5.16
CA GLY A 182 9.48 11.26 5.78
C GLY A 182 10.73 10.50 5.33
N ALA A 183 10.66 9.18 5.26
CA ALA A 183 11.73 8.34 4.72
C ALA A 183 11.98 8.62 3.22
N LEU A 184 10.93 8.84 2.44
CA LEU A 184 10.99 9.19 1.03
C LEU A 184 11.66 10.55 0.78
N ASP A 185 11.32 11.59 1.53
CA ASP A 185 11.99 12.90 1.42
C ASP A 185 13.48 12.77 1.74
N ALA A 186 13.81 12.09 2.84
CA ALA A 186 15.19 11.89 3.27
C ALA A 186 16.03 11.07 2.27
N TRP A 187 15.42 10.08 1.63
CA TRP A 187 16.03 9.32 0.53
C TRP A 187 16.21 10.20 -0.70
N SER A 188 15.17 10.92 -1.12
CA SER A 188 15.15 11.70 -2.36
C SER A 188 16.25 12.76 -2.40
N ARG A 189 16.52 13.42 -1.27
CA ARG A 189 17.59 14.43 -1.15
C ARG A 189 19.00 13.88 -1.34
N ARG A 190 19.19 12.55 -1.21
CA ARG A 190 20.47 11.89 -1.46
C ARG A 190 20.65 11.53 -2.94
N ILE A 191 19.55 11.44 -3.68
CA ILE A 191 19.49 10.91 -5.04
C ILE A 191 19.36 12.02 -6.07
N VAL A 192 18.61 13.08 -5.75
CA VAL A 192 18.35 14.23 -6.63
C VAL A 192 18.48 15.57 -5.88
N PRO A 193 18.65 16.70 -6.59
CA PRO A 193 18.65 18.02 -5.98
C PRO A 193 17.39 18.29 -5.13
N ASP A 194 17.56 19.08 -4.06
CA ASP A 194 16.53 19.36 -3.05
C ASP A 194 15.17 19.80 -3.60
N SER A 195 15.13 20.59 -4.68
CA SER A 195 13.88 21.03 -5.29
C SER A 195 13.07 19.86 -5.89
N ARG A 196 13.75 18.91 -6.53
CA ARG A 196 13.14 17.68 -7.07
C ARG A 196 12.76 16.72 -5.96
N ALA A 197 13.59 16.61 -4.92
CA ALA A 197 13.31 15.75 -3.78
C ALA A 197 11.98 16.13 -3.10
N GLN A 198 11.81 17.43 -2.81
CA GLN A 198 10.57 17.95 -2.23
C GLN A 198 9.38 17.80 -3.18
N ALA A 199 9.58 18.00 -4.48
CA ALA A 199 8.53 17.82 -5.47
C ALA A 199 8.04 16.36 -5.52
N LEU A 200 8.95 15.39 -5.46
CA LEU A 200 8.62 13.96 -5.48
C LEU A 200 7.81 13.55 -4.26
N ALA A 201 8.27 13.90 -3.05
CA ALA A 201 7.53 13.59 -1.81
C ALA A 201 6.11 14.19 -1.84
N ARG A 202 5.98 15.43 -2.32
CA ARG A 202 4.66 16.07 -2.48
C ARG A 202 3.80 15.42 -3.56
N ALA A 203 4.40 14.91 -4.65
CA ALA A 203 3.65 14.22 -5.69
C ALA A 203 3.07 12.92 -5.15
N VAL A 204 3.87 12.13 -4.43
CA VAL A 204 3.42 10.90 -3.77
C VAL A 204 2.34 11.19 -2.72
N ASP A 205 2.54 12.21 -1.87
CA ASP A 205 1.53 12.63 -0.88
C ASP A 205 0.19 13.01 -1.54
N ARG A 206 0.22 13.75 -2.66
CA ARG A 206 -0.99 14.12 -3.39
C ARG A 206 -1.68 12.93 -4.04
N SER A 207 -0.93 12.08 -4.75
CA SER A 207 -1.51 10.96 -5.49
C SER A 207 -2.09 9.88 -4.58
N LEU A 208 -1.43 9.61 -3.44
CA LEU A 208 -1.93 8.66 -2.44
C LEU A 208 -2.81 9.35 -1.38
N ALA A 209 -3.03 10.66 -1.49
CA ALA A 209 -3.73 11.49 -0.53
C ALA A 209 -3.31 11.23 0.93
N VAL A 210 -2.02 11.04 1.24
CA VAL A 210 -1.58 10.53 2.56
C VAL A 210 -1.91 11.49 3.68
N SER A 211 -1.50 12.76 3.58
CA SER A 211 -1.59 13.74 4.67
C SER A 211 -2.98 14.36 4.84
N GLY A 212 -3.91 14.09 3.92
CA GLY A 212 -5.29 14.59 3.99
C GLY A 212 -6.09 13.95 5.14
N PRO A 213 -7.13 14.61 5.68
CA PRO A 213 -7.96 14.00 6.71
C PRO A 213 -8.65 12.72 6.21
N LEU A 214 -8.78 11.70 7.07
CA LEU A 214 -9.61 10.52 6.79
C LEU A 214 -11.10 10.91 6.83
N ALA A 215 -11.78 10.70 5.71
CA ALA A 215 -13.23 10.90 5.61
C ALA A 215 -13.94 9.68 6.21
N LEU A 216 -14.15 9.70 7.51
CA LEU A 216 -14.87 8.64 8.21
C LEU A 216 -16.37 9.00 8.31
N PRO A 217 -17.30 8.12 7.91
CA PRO A 217 -18.73 8.36 8.08
C PRO A 217 -19.06 8.70 9.54
N GLY A 218 -19.60 9.90 9.80
CA GLY A 218 -20.01 10.35 11.13
C GLY A 218 -18.96 11.15 11.93
N GLY A 219 -17.74 11.33 11.41
CA GLY A 219 -16.75 12.24 11.99
C GLY A 219 -17.04 13.69 11.61
N ARG A 220 -17.30 14.55 12.61
CA ARG A 220 -17.33 16.02 12.38
C ARG A 220 -15.89 16.48 12.08
N GLY A 221 -15.70 17.11 10.92
CA GLY A 221 -14.47 17.80 10.56
C GLY A 221 -14.16 19.01 11.43
#